data_AF-A0A7K0NEX4-F1
#
_entry.id   AF-A0A7K0NEX4-F1
#
_cell.length_a   1.000
_cell.length_b   1.000
_cell.length_c   1.000
_cell.angle_alpha   90.00
_cell.angle_beta   90.00
_cell.angle_gamma   90.00
#
_symmetry.space_group_name_H-M   'P 1'
#
loop_
_entity.id
_entity.type
_entity.pdbx_description
1 polymer ?
#
loop_
_entity_poly.entity_id
_entity_poly.type
_entity_poly.pdbx_seq_one_letter_code
_entity_poly.pdbx_strand_id
1 'polypeptide(L)'
;EALFSHWPTFLSYVLGFLVLFTMWYSYHATGQYVEGTNAFIVWNHGFTMAWVALMPFGVALLAENLSTPNRKWGVFYFGICLFGQYWTSLIQVALMRFKFEINFTPDLPVPAEVWRKFMPIFFTLTSIVGIVIVGISLINPWVALAGYAIFILGNTRPVKSLGRLGKTFERFA
;
A
#
# COMPACT_ATOMS: atom_id res chain seq x y z
N GLU A 1 24.72 -15.74 -20.03
CA GLU A 1 25.36 -14.97 -18.94
C GLU A 1 24.95 -13.49 -18.92
N ALA A 2 24.93 -12.78 -20.05
CA ALA A 2 24.63 -11.33 -20.08
C ALA A 2 23.26 -10.89 -19.53
N LEU A 3 22.22 -11.73 -19.59
CA LEU A 3 20.89 -11.39 -19.02
C LEU A 3 20.82 -11.58 -17.50
N PHE A 4 21.62 -12.47 -16.94
CA PHE A 4 21.60 -12.74 -15.49
C PHE A 4 22.15 -11.58 -14.66
N SER A 5 23.05 -10.76 -15.21
CA SER A 5 23.54 -9.54 -14.54
C SER A 5 22.44 -8.50 -14.35
N HIS A 6 21.37 -8.54 -15.14
CA HIS A 6 20.20 -7.67 -15.02
C HIS A 6 19.14 -8.17 -14.04
N TRP A 7 19.44 -9.20 -13.23
CA TRP A 7 18.53 -9.68 -12.18
C TRP A 7 17.97 -8.55 -11.27
N PRO A 8 18.70 -7.46 -10.93
CA PRO A 8 18.15 -6.38 -10.12
C PRO A 8 17.01 -5.66 -10.85
N THR A 9 17.17 -5.43 -12.16
CA THR A 9 16.15 -4.81 -13.00
C THR A 9 14.91 -5.68 -13.08
N PHE A 10 15.08 -6.99 -13.32
CA PHE A 10 13.94 -7.92 -13.36
C PHE A 10 13.22 -8.02 -12.00
N LEU A 11 13.97 -8.12 -10.90
CA LEU A 11 13.37 -8.16 -9.57
C LEU A 11 12.59 -6.87 -9.26
N SER A 12 13.20 -5.70 -9.48
CA SER A 12 12.56 -4.41 -9.25
C SER A 12 11.30 -4.24 -10.10
N TYR A 13 11.34 -4.66 -11.36
CA TYR A 13 10.17 -4.65 -12.24
C TYR A 13 9.04 -5.53 -11.68
N VAL A 14 9.33 -6.78 -11.30
CA VAL A 14 8.33 -7.71 -10.76
C VAL A 14 7.71 -7.14 -9.47
N LEU A 15 8.54 -6.65 -8.54
CA LEU A 15 8.06 -6.04 -7.31
C LEU A 15 7.19 -4.81 -7.61
N GLY A 16 7.65 -3.89 -8.47
CA GLY A 16 6.91 -2.70 -8.87
C GLY A 16 5.56 -3.03 -9.52
N PHE A 17 5.54 -3.99 -10.43
CA PHE A 17 4.31 -4.46 -11.07
C PHE A 17 3.32 -5.02 -10.03
N LEU A 18 3.78 -5.86 -9.11
CA LEU A 18 2.93 -6.40 -8.05
C LEU A 18 2.38 -5.29 -7.15
N VAL A 19 3.18 -4.27 -6.82
CA VAL A 19 2.71 -3.10 -6.07
C VAL A 19 1.58 -2.40 -6.83
N LEU A 20 1.79 -2.06 -8.09
CA LEU A 20 0.78 -1.38 -8.90
C LEU A 20 -0.49 -2.23 -9.06
N PHE A 21 -0.34 -3.53 -9.30
CA PHE A 21 -1.46 -4.46 -9.40
C PHE A 21 -2.26 -4.53 -8.10
N THR A 22 -1.60 -4.61 -6.94
CA THR A 22 -2.28 -4.64 -5.64
C THR A 22 -2.97 -3.32 -5.30
N MET A 23 -2.37 -2.17 -5.61
CA MET A 23 -2.99 -0.86 -5.47
C MET A 23 -4.25 -0.73 -6.34
N TRP A 24 -4.14 -1.07 -7.63
CA TRP A 24 -5.25 -1.07 -8.58
C TRP A 24 -6.38 -2.01 -8.12
N TYR A 25 -6.04 -3.26 -7.80
CA TYR A 25 -7.03 -4.25 -7.39
C TYR A 25 -7.73 -3.78 -6.10
N SER A 26 -6.98 -3.33 -5.09
CA SER A 26 -7.56 -2.90 -3.81
C SER A 26 -8.50 -1.73 -3.99
N TYR A 27 -8.14 -0.75 -4.82
CA TYR A 27 -8.99 0.40 -5.13
C TYR A 27 -10.31 -0.02 -5.80
N HIS A 28 -10.27 -0.89 -6.80
CA HIS A 28 -11.49 -1.36 -7.46
C HIS A 28 -12.33 -2.29 -6.56
N ALA A 29 -11.67 -3.14 -5.78
CA ALA A 29 -12.34 -4.08 -4.88
C ALA A 29 -13.08 -3.37 -3.74
N THR A 30 -12.59 -2.24 -3.23
CA THR A 30 -13.30 -1.43 -2.23
C THR A 30 -14.25 -0.43 -2.87
N GLY A 31 -13.85 0.18 -3.99
CA GLY A 31 -14.62 1.19 -4.71
C GLY A 31 -15.96 0.69 -5.24
N GLN A 32 -16.08 -0.60 -5.59
CA GLN A 32 -17.36 -1.19 -6.03
C GLN A 32 -18.47 -1.11 -4.98
N TYR A 33 -18.12 -0.93 -3.70
CA TYR A 33 -19.09 -0.86 -2.60
C TYR A 33 -19.34 0.57 -2.12
N VAL A 34 -18.77 1.60 -2.76
CA VAL A 34 -18.94 2.99 -2.37
C VAL A 34 -20.12 3.60 -3.14
N GLU A 35 -21.02 4.28 -2.44
CA GLU A 35 -22.14 5.00 -3.05
C GLU A 35 -21.76 6.44 -3.40
N GLY A 36 -21.91 6.79 -4.68
CA GLY A 36 -21.68 8.13 -5.19
C GLY A 36 -20.22 8.57 -5.12
N THR A 37 -19.99 9.88 -5.27
CA THR A 37 -18.65 10.47 -5.19
C THR A 37 -18.77 11.86 -4.58
N ASN A 38 -17.82 12.22 -3.73
CA ASN A 38 -17.72 13.55 -3.13
C ASN A 38 -16.28 14.06 -3.23
N ALA A 39 -16.07 15.32 -2.85
CA ALA A 39 -14.76 15.96 -2.93
C ALA A 39 -13.67 15.19 -2.16
N PHE A 40 -14.01 14.59 -1.02
CA PHE A 40 -13.06 13.78 -0.25
C PHE A 40 -12.60 12.53 -1.01
N ILE A 41 -13.54 11.76 -1.58
CA ILE A 41 -13.23 10.56 -2.38
C ILE A 41 -12.33 10.92 -3.56
N VAL A 42 -12.62 12.02 -4.26
CA VAL A 42 -11.83 12.48 -5.42
C VAL A 42 -10.42 12.90 -4.99
N TRP A 43 -10.28 13.69 -3.92
CA TRP A 43 -8.97 14.11 -3.42
C TRP A 43 -8.14 12.92 -2.93
N ASN A 44 -8.75 12.00 -2.18
CA ASN A 44 -8.08 10.80 -1.71
C ASN A 44 -7.56 9.97 -2.89
N HIS A 45 -8.39 9.75 -3.91
CA HIS A 45 -7.97 9.06 -5.12
C HIS A 45 -6.84 9.79 -5.86
N GLY A 46 -6.92 11.12 -6.00
CA GLY A 46 -5.88 11.93 -6.63
C GLY A 46 -4.51 11.78 -5.94
N PHE A 47 -4.47 11.81 -4.61
CA PHE A 47 -3.23 11.57 -3.86
C PHE A 47 -2.72 10.12 -4.00
N THR A 48 -3.60 9.13 -4.02
CA THR A 48 -3.21 7.74 -4.30
C THR A 48 -2.64 7.60 -5.72
N MET A 49 -3.22 8.28 -6.71
CA MET A 49 -2.70 8.31 -8.07
C MET A 49 -1.33 8.99 -8.17
N ALA A 50 -1.04 10.00 -7.36
CA ALA A 50 0.30 10.58 -7.28
C ALA A 50 1.36 9.53 -6.86
N TRP A 51 1.04 8.66 -5.89
CA TRP A 51 1.93 7.56 -5.50
C TRP A 51 2.05 6.48 -6.57
N VAL A 52 0.96 6.15 -7.27
CA VAL A 52 0.98 5.24 -8.43
C VAL A 52 1.89 5.79 -9.53
N ALA A 53 1.79 7.09 -9.84
CA ALA A 53 2.64 7.75 -10.82
C ALA A 53 4.11 7.84 -10.39
N LEU A 54 4.39 7.86 -9.08
CA LEU A 54 5.75 7.88 -8.54
C LEU A 54 6.40 6.49 -8.50
N MET A 55 5.62 5.40 -8.50
CA MET A 55 6.13 4.03 -8.40
C MET A 55 7.20 3.68 -9.44
N PRO A 56 7.08 4.04 -10.74
CA PRO A 56 8.13 3.76 -11.74
C PRO A 56 9.49 4.36 -11.37
N PHE A 57 9.50 5.55 -10.74
CA PHE A 57 10.72 6.17 -10.26
C PHE A 57 11.36 5.36 -9.11
N GLY A 58 10.55 4.90 -8.14
CA GLY A 58 11.03 4.02 -7.06
C GLY A 58 11.60 2.69 -7.58
N VAL A 59 10.96 2.12 -8.61
CA VAL A 59 11.42 0.89 -9.29
C VAL A 59 12.75 1.10 -9.99
N ALA A 60 12.92 2.21 -10.70
CA ALA A 60 14.17 2.56 -11.38
C ALA A 60 15.31 2.73 -10.36
N LEU A 61 15.08 3.50 -9.28
CA LEU A 61 16.06 3.67 -8.20
C LEU A 61 16.46 2.35 -7.56
N LEU A 62 15.51 1.43 -7.33
CA LEU A 62 15.82 0.11 -6.80
C LEU A 62 16.69 -0.67 -7.79
N ALA A 63 16.30 -0.73 -9.08
CA ALA A 63 17.03 -1.45 -10.11
C ALA A 63 18.47 -0.98 -10.27
N GLU A 64 18.70 0.33 -10.32
CA GLU A 64 20.01 0.95 -10.52
C GLU A 64 20.93 0.78 -9.31
N ASN A 65 20.39 0.72 -8.08
CA ASN A 65 21.18 0.76 -6.86
C ASN A 65 21.30 -0.58 -6.13
N LEU A 66 20.46 -1.58 -6.44
CA LEU A 66 20.40 -2.82 -5.66
C LEU A 66 21.72 -3.62 -5.68
N SER A 67 22.53 -3.51 -6.72
CA SER A 67 23.85 -4.15 -6.81
C SER A 67 25.03 -3.20 -6.55
N THR A 68 24.78 -1.97 -6.12
CA THR A 68 25.81 -0.95 -5.89
C THR A 68 26.00 -0.69 -4.38
N PRO A 69 27.06 0.05 -3.98
CA PRO A 69 27.20 0.52 -2.60
C PRO A 69 26.03 1.38 -2.10
N ASN A 70 25.23 1.95 -3.01
CA ASN A 70 24.08 2.81 -2.70
C ASN A 70 22.77 2.03 -2.47
N ARG A 71 22.82 0.68 -2.40
CA ARG A 71 21.65 -0.21 -2.20
C ARG A 71 20.65 0.29 -1.16
N LYS A 72 21.13 0.77 -0.01
CA LYS A 72 20.26 1.25 1.07
C LYS A 72 19.31 2.36 0.60
N TRP A 73 19.77 3.25 -0.26
CA TRP A 73 18.94 4.34 -0.79
C TRP A 73 17.94 3.85 -1.82
N GLY A 74 18.34 2.93 -2.71
CA GLY A 74 17.41 2.28 -3.65
C GLY A 74 16.26 1.58 -2.92
N VAL A 75 16.58 0.81 -1.87
CA VAL A 75 15.58 0.13 -1.03
C VAL A 75 14.76 1.12 -0.21
N PHE A 76 15.38 2.16 0.35
CA PHE A 76 14.68 3.19 1.13
C PHE A 76 13.62 3.94 0.30
N TYR A 77 13.99 4.46 -0.87
CA TYR A 77 13.05 5.20 -1.74
C TYR A 77 11.99 4.30 -2.36
N PHE A 78 12.31 3.06 -2.71
CA PHE A 78 11.30 2.08 -3.10
C PHE A 78 10.27 1.85 -1.98
N GLY A 79 10.74 1.73 -0.73
CA GLY A 79 9.88 1.63 0.44
C GLY A 79 8.99 2.84 0.66
N ILE A 80 9.51 4.06 0.44
CA ILE A 80 8.71 5.30 0.45
C ILE A 80 7.60 5.22 -0.60
N CYS A 81 7.90 4.78 -1.82
CA CYS A 81 6.91 4.66 -2.89
C CYS A 81 5.85 3.59 -2.54
N LEU A 82 6.25 2.50 -1.89
CA LEU A 82 5.36 1.41 -1.46
C LEU A 82 4.39 1.85 -0.36
N PHE A 83 4.89 2.55 0.66
CA PHE A 83 4.10 2.88 1.86
C PHE A 83 3.52 4.29 1.87
N GLY A 84 3.98 5.18 0.99
CA GLY A 84 3.62 6.59 0.96
C GLY A 84 2.12 6.86 0.94
N GLN A 85 1.34 6.07 0.18
CA GLN A 85 -0.11 6.21 0.13
C GLN A 85 -0.78 6.04 1.50
N TYR A 86 -0.25 5.17 2.37
CA TYR A 86 -0.83 4.91 3.69
C TYR A 86 -0.54 6.08 4.63
N TRP A 87 0.66 6.66 4.57
CA TRP A 87 1.01 7.85 5.34
C TRP A 87 0.18 9.05 4.90
N THR A 88 0.05 9.28 3.58
CA THR A 88 -0.78 10.36 3.05
C THR A 88 -2.26 10.15 3.41
N SER A 89 -2.78 8.93 3.33
CA SER A 89 -4.16 8.62 3.72
C SER A 89 -4.39 8.84 5.22
N LEU A 90 -3.44 8.45 6.08
CA LEU A 90 -3.52 8.69 7.52
C LEU A 90 -3.50 10.18 7.85
N ILE A 91 -2.67 10.97 7.17
CA ILE A 91 -2.63 12.43 7.32
C ILE A 91 -3.96 13.05 6.89
N GLN A 92 -4.51 12.67 5.74
CA GLN A 92 -5.82 13.16 5.29
C GLN A 92 -6.92 12.84 6.31
N VAL A 93 -6.95 11.60 6.80
CA VAL A 93 -7.88 11.14 7.83
C VAL A 93 -7.76 11.97 9.11
N ALA A 94 -6.54 12.23 9.56
CA ALA A 94 -6.27 13.05 10.75
C ALA A 94 -6.71 14.51 10.56
N LEU A 95 -6.46 15.10 9.38
CA LEU A 95 -6.88 16.47 9.04
C LEU A 95 -8.40 16.63 9.05
N MET A 96 -9.14 15.58 8.65
CA MET A 96 -10.61 15.54 8.74
C MET A 96 -11.13 15.13 10.12
N ARG A 97 -10.26 14.99 11.12
CA ARG A 97 -10.62 14.59 12.48
C ARG A 97 -11.38 13.26 12.53
N PHE A 98 -11.02 12.31 11.67
CA PHE A 98 -11.63 10.98 11.59
C PHE A 98 -13.14 10.98 11.27
N LYS A 99 -13.65 12.06 10.66
CA LYS A 99 -15.03 12.15 10.17
C LYS A 99 -15.02 11.94 8.65
N PHE A 100 -15.59 10.84 8.19
CA PHE A 100 -15.70 10.52 6.76
C PHE A 100 -17.17 10.38 6.36
N GLU A 101 -17.59 11.14 5.36
CA GLU A 101 -18.90 11.01 4.74
C GLU A 101 -18.82 10.04 3.55
N ILE A 102 -18.51 8.77 3.83
CA ILE A 102 -18.55 7.71 2.82
C ILE A 102 -19.78 6.85 3.08
N ASN A 103 -20.65 6.79 2.09
CA ASN A 103 -21.79 5.88 2.04
C ASN A 103 -21.40 4.62 1.29
N PHE A 104 -21.99 3.50 1.69
CA PHE A 104 -21.66 2.18 1.14
C PHE A 104 -22.93 1.48 0.66
N THR A 105 -22.78 0.73 -0.43
CA THR A 105 -23.86 -0.06 -1.01
C THR A 105 -24.28 -1.17 -0.05
N PRO A 106 -25.54 -1.66 -0.12
CA PRO A 106 -26.00 -2.81 0.66
C PRO A 106 -25.19 -4.09 0.44
N ASP A 107 -24.51 -4.21 -0.72
CA ASP A 107 -23.69 -5.37 -1.09
C ASP A 107 -22.33 -5.43 -0.37
N LEU A 108 -22.00 -4.44 0.47
CA LEU A 108 -20.77 -4.44 1.26
C LEU A 108 -20.74 -5.71 2.14
N PRO A 109 -19.70 -6.55 2.06
CA PRO A 109 -19.65 -7.82 2.80
C PRO A 109 -19.56 -7.69 4.34
N VAL A 110 -19.54 -6.46 4.86
CA VAL A 110 -19.41 -6.13 6.28
C VAL A 110 -20.32 -4.94 6.60
N PRO A 111 -20.80 -4.79 7.85
CA PRO A 111 -21.57 -3.62 8.23
C PRO A 111 -20.77 -2.32 8.01
N ALA A 112 -21.42 -1.31 7.43
CA ALA A 112 -20.77 -0.03 7.08
C ALA A 112 -20.11 0.67 8.28
N GLU A 113 -20.70 0.56 9.49
CA GLU A 113 -20.12 1.11 10.71
C GLU A 113 -18.79 0.43 11.07
N VAL A 114 -18.74 -0.91 10.97
CA VAL A 114 -17.52 -1.70 11.23
C VAL A 114 -16.44 -1.29 10.24
N TRP A 115 -16.80 -1.15 8.96
CA TRP A 115 -15.88 -0.73 7.91
C TRP A 115 -15.29 0.66 8.15
N ARG A 116 -16.13 1.64 8.56
CA ARG A 116 -15.69 3.00 8.90
C ARG A 116 -14.69 3.03 10.06
N LYS A 117 -14.83 2.14 11.06
CA LYS A 117 -13.87 2.01 12.17
C LYS A 117 -12.60 1.26 11.76
N PHE A 118 -12.74 0.26 10.89
CA PHE A 118 -11.63 -0.57 10.43
C PHE A 118 -10.62 0.21 9.57
N MET A 119 -11.08 1.00 8.61
CA MET A 119 -10.23 1.74 7.68
C MET A 119 -9.12 2.58 8.34
N PRO A 120 -9.40 3.48 9.32
CA PRO A 120 -8.35 4.26 9.97
C PRO A 120 -7.39 3.39 10.80
N ILE A 121 -7.86 2.28 11.41
CA ILE A 121 -6.99 1.33 12.12
C ILE A 121 -6.04 0.66 11.13
N PHE A 122 -6.55 0.18 10.01
CA PHE A 122 -5.75 -0.46 8.96
C PHE A 122 -4.67 0.47 8.43
N PHE A 123 -5.02 1.72 8.10
CA PHE A 123 -4.05 2.72 7.66
C PHE A 123 -3.01 3.04 8.73
N THR A 124 -3.41 3.11 10.00
CA THR A 124 -2.47 3.36 11.11
C THR A 124 -1.48 2.22 11.28
N LEU A 125 -1.95 0.98 11.37
CA LEU A 125 -1.10 -0.20 11.52
C LEU A 125 -0.14 -0.34 10.33
N THR A 126 -0.66 -0.19 9.11
CA THR A 126 0.16 -0.27 7.89
C THR A 126 1.18 0.86 7.81
N SER A 127 0.83 2.06 8.28
CA SER A 127 1.74 3.20 8.36
C SER A 127 2.90 2.94 9.32
N ILE A 128 2.62 2.39 10.51
CA ILE A 128 3.64 2.02 11.50
C ILE A 128 4.57 0.95 10.94
N VAL A 129 4.00 -0.11 10.36
CA VAL A 129 4.77 -1.16 9.69
C VAL A 129 5.65 -0.57 8.60
N GLY A 130 5.10 0.33 7.78
CA GLY A 130 5.84 1.04 6.74
C GLY A 130 7.02 1.83 7.30
N ILE A 131 6.81 2.66 8.33
CA ILE A 131 7.88 3.45 8.97
C ILE A 131 8.99 2.53 9.50
N VAL A 132 8.62 1.44 10.17
CA VAL A 132 9.58 0.49 10.75
C VAL A 132 10.40 -0.20 9.66
N ILE A 133 9.75 -0.81 8.65
CA ILE A 133 10.47 -1.56 7.61
C ILE A 133 11.29 -0.62 6.72
N VAL A 134 10.77 0.58 6.41
CA VAL A 134 11.54 1.61 5.68
C VAL A 134 12.73 2.08 6.50
N GLY A 135 12.59 2.28 7.81
CA GLY A 135 13.71 2.60 8.71
C GLY A 135 14.77 1.49 8.75
N ILE A 136 14.36 0.23 8.76
CA ILE A 136 15.27 -0.93 8.71
C ILE A 136 16.16 -0.89 7.46
N SER A 137 15.70 -0.32 6.34
CA SER A 137 16.50 -0.25 5.10
C SER A 137 17.80 0.54 5.26
N LEU A 138 17.86 1.47 6.23
CA LEU A 138 19.06 2.27 6.54
C LEU A 138 20.13 1.46 7.29
N ILE A 139 19.73 0.38 7.95
CA ILE A 139 20.60 -0.51 8.73
C ILE A 139 20.89 -1.79 7.93
N ASN A 140 19.85 -2.43 7.40
CA ASN A 140 19.94 -3.65 6.61
C ASN A 140 18.94 -3.63 5.45
N PRO A 141 19.37 -3.23 4.23
CA PRO A 141 18.49 -3.15 3.08
C PRO A 141 17.92 -4.49 2.61
N TRP A 142 18.61 -5.61 2.86
CA TRP A 142 18.10 -6.93 2.46
C TRP A 142 16.94 -7.38 3.33
N VAL A 143 17.03 -7.13 4.64
CA VAL A 143 15.92 -7.41 5.57
C VAL A 143 14.71 -6.54 5.25
N ALA A 144 14.92 -5.25 4.96
CA ALA A 144 13.83 -4.37 4.53
C ALA A 144 13.20 -4.82 3.21
N LEU A 145 14.01 -5.17 2.21
CA LEU A 145 13.53 -5.65 0.92
C LEU A 145 12.73 -6.96 1.03
N ALA A 146 13.18 -7.89 1.89
CA ALA A 146 12.41 -9.09 2.21
C ALA A 146 11.07 -8.75 2.89
N GLY A 147 11.07 -7.80 3.82
CA GLY A 147 9.85 -7.28 4.45
C GLY A 147 8.88 -6.67 3.43
N TYR A 148 9.38 -5.90 2.45
CA TYR A 148 8.57 -5.36 1.36
C TYR A 148 7.97 -6.48 0.51
N ALA A 149 8.77 -7.48 0.13
CA ALA A 149 8.27 -8.61 -0.66
C ALA A 149 7.17 -9.37 0.07
N ILE A 150 7.33 -9.64 1.38
CA ILE A 150 6.30 -10.26 2.22
C ILE A 150 5.03 -9.41 2.25
N PHE A 151 5.17 -8.09 2.47
CA PHE A 151 4.05 -7.16 2.47
C PHE A 151 3.30 -7.17 1.13
N ILE A 152 4.03 -7.08 0.02
CA ILE A 152 3.46 -7.09 -1.34
C ILE A 152 2.70 -8.40 -1.59
N LEU A 153 3.31 -9.54 -1.30
CA LEU A 153 2.71 -10.86 -1.48
C LEU A 153 1.44 -11.03 -0.63
N GLY A 154 1.45 -10.52 0.60
CA GLY A 154 0.28 -10.51 1.49
C GLY A 154 -0.90 -9.71 0.94
N ASN A 155 -0.63 -8.70 0.11
CA ASN A 155 -1.65 -7.82 -0.48
C ASN A 155 -2.15 -8.27 -1.87
N THR A 156 -1.64 -9.38 -2.42
CA THR A 156 -2.09 -9.90 -3.74
C THR A 156 -3.53 -10.45 -3.76
N ARG A 157 -4.16 -10.65 -2.59
CA ARG A 157 -5.51 -11.24 -2.45
C ARG A 157 -6.42 -10.41 -1.55
N PRO A 158 -6.68 -9.13 -1.86
CA PRO A 158 -7.30 -8.24 -0.88
C PRO A 158 -8.78 -8.59 -0.63
N VAL A 159 -9.57 -9.12 -1.58
CA VAL A 159 -10.96 -9.57 -1.30
C VAL A 159 -11.02 -10.73 -0.30
N LYS A 160 -10.11 -11.71 -0.41
CA LYS A 160 -10.03 -12.80 0.58
C LYS A 160 -9.56 -12.29 1.95
N SER A 161 -8.66 -11.29 1.96
CA SER A 161 -8.22 -10.63 3.19
C SER A 161 -9.37 -9.89 3.86
N LEU A 162 -10.12 -9.09 3.09
CA LEU A 162 -11.31 -8.34 3.51
C LEU A 162 -12.38 -9.25 4.11
N GLY A 163 -12.73 -10.34 3.43
CA GLY A 163 -13.72 -11.29 3.92
C GLY A 163 -13.30 -12.02 5.20
N ARG A 164 -12.00 -12.31 5.39
CA ARG A 164 -11.49 -12.90 6.65
C ARG A 164 -11.49 -11.89 7.80
N LEU A 165 -11.06 -10.66 7.51
CA LEU A 165 -11.05 -9.56 8.47
C LEU A 165 -12.47 -9.22 8.92
N GLY A 166 -13.44 -9.12 8.01
CA GLY A 166 -14.85 -8.93 8.32
C GLY A 166 -15.38 -9.96 9.32
N LYS A 167 -15.18 -11.25 9.04
CA LYS A 167 -15.57 -12.36 9.95
C LYS A 167 -14.86 -12.33 11.30
N THR A 168 -13.67 -11.74 11.37
CA THR A 168 -12.90 -11.64 12.62
C THR A 168 -13.43 -10.47 13.44
N PHE A 169 -13.69 -9.32 12.81
CA PHE A 169 -14.26 -8.16 13.47
C PHE A 169 -15.70 -8.39 13.96
N GLU A 170 -16.53 -9.12 13.22
CA GLU A 170 -17.85 -9.56 13.70
C GLU A 170 -17.80 -10.41 14.97
N ARG A 171 -16.68 -11.07 15.26
CA ARG A 171 -16.50 -11.85 16.50
C ARG A 171 -16.08 -10.99 17.70
N PHE A 172 -15.63 -9.76 17.47
CA PHE A 172 -15.08 -8.87 18.51
C PHE A 172 -15.83 -7.52 18.63
N ALA A 173 -16.80 -7.27 17.76
CA ALA A 173 -17.75 -6.15 17.81
C ALA A 173 -19.03 -6.61 18.51
#